data_AF-A0A8J4YED9-F1
#
_entry.id   AF-A0A8J4YED9-F1
#
_cell.length_a   1.000
_cell.length_b   1.000
_cell.length_c   1.000
_cell.angle_alpha   90.00
_cell.angle_beta   90.00
_cell.angle_gamma   90.00
#
_symmetry.space_group_name_H-M   'P 1'
#
loop_
_entity.id
_entity.type
_entity.pdbx_description
1 polymer ?
#
loop_
_entity_poly.entity_id
_entity_poly.type
_entity_poly.pdbx_seq_one_letter_code
_entity_poly.pdbx_strand_id
1 'polypeptide(L)'
;MLNLGVFSQKRLAMKHGMKVTGYNRQHYLMGALSDLDDQLREHGSQLFMCKGSPVDVFTTLHKEMGVTHLSFEQDCEAIWNRRDDEVRKMCSELGITMMERIAHTLWDPFEIIEANGGQPPTTYEMFVQVAGALGLPHQPSPDPDWQDVTFGELPDEVAQKIKLCPQVPSPEEQGWTRNGECPVYSGGEKAALAHLRERLIVEDKAFR
;
A
#
# COMPACT_ATOMS: atom_id res chain seq x y z
N MET A 1 -0.35 18.32 -9.36
CA MET A 1 -1.13 17.54 -8.38
C MET A 1 -0.10 16.76 -7.57
N LEU A 2 0.11 17.08 -6.30
CA LEU A 2 1.10 16.38 -5.47
C LEU A 2 0.56 14.99 -5.12
N ASN A 3 1.02 13.95 -5.81
CA ASN A 3 0.79 12.56 -5.40
C ASN A 3 1.70 12.26 -4.20
N LEU A 4 1.21 12.57 -3.01
CA LEU A 4 1.85 12.21 -1.75
C LEU A 4 1.34 10.83 -1.32
N GLY A 5 2.10 9.79 -1.62
CA GLY A 5 1.97 8.50 -0.94
C GLY A 5 2.44 8.66 0.50
N VAL A 6 1.53 8.98 1.43
CA VAL A 6 1.88 9.09 2.85
C VAL A 6 1.84 7.70 3.46
N PHE A 7 3.01 7.08 3.61
CA PHE A 7 3.17 5.96 4.54
C PHE A 7 3.27 6.52 5.95
N SER A 8 2.16 6.49 6.68
CA SER A 8 2.13 6.84 8.09
C SER A 8 2.70 5.69 8.93
N GLN A 9 3.99 5.77 9.24
CA GLN A 9 4.62 4.91 10.25
C GLN A 9 4.67 5.64 11.61
N LYS A 10 3.74 5.26 12.51
CA LYS A 10 3.71 5.43 13.98
C LYS A 10 2.66 6.41 14.54
N ARG A 11 1.46 5.85 14.79
CA ARG A 11 0.92 5.67 16.17
C ARG A 11 -0.27 4.71 16.24
N LEU A 12 -0.98 4.45 15.14
CA LEU A 12 -2.09 3.48 15.14
C LEU A 12 -1.62 2.01 14.97
N ALA A 13 -0.53 1.77 14.23
CA ALA A 13 0.02 0.41 14.04
C ALA A 13 0.77 -0.16 15.26
N MET A 14 0.99 0.63 16.31
CA MET A 14 1.73 0.19 17.51
C MET A 14 0.91 -0.70 18.46
N LYS A 15 -0.39 -0.88 18.24
CA LYS A 15 -1.20 -1.75 19.10
C LYS A 15 -1.42 -3.18 18.58
N HIS A 16 -1.37 -3.47 17.27
CA HIS A 16 -1.74 -4.83 16.81
C HIS A 16 -0.89 -5.47 15.68
N GLY A 17 -0.19 -4.72 14.82
CA GLY A 17 0.46 -5.32 13.63
C GLY A 17 1.99 -5.44 13.64
N MET A 18 2.72 -4.45 14.18
CA MET A 18 4.20 -4.37 14.03
C MET A 18 5.01 -4.68 15.30
N LYS A 19 4.37 -4.85 16.46
CA LYS A 19 5.08 -5.23 17.71
C LYS A 19 5.57 -6.69 17.70
N VAL A 20 5.19 -7.49 16.70
CA VAL A 20 5.51 -8.92 16.59
C VAL A 20 6.00 -9.27 15.19
N THR A 21 6.89 -8.46 14.61
CA THR A 21 7.45 -8.72 13.27
C THR A 21 8.95 -8.92 13.36
N GLY A 22 9.45 -10.00 12.77
CA GLY A 22 10.89 -10.29 12.73
C GLY A 22 11.65 -9.47 11.69
N TYR A 23 12.97 -9.50 11.79
CA TYR A 23 13.90 -8.76 10.93
C TYR A 23 13.62 -9.00 9.43
N ASN A 24 13.42 -10.26 9.02
CA ASN A 24 13.19 -10.61 7.61
C ASN A 24 11.97 -9.89 6.99
N ARG A 25 10.87 -9.75 7.73
CA ARG A 25 9.67 -9.06 7.23
C ARG A 25 9.94 -7.57 7.03
N GLN A 26 10.70 -6.96 7.95
CA GLN A 26 11.06 -5.56 7.86
C GLN A 26 12.08 -5.31 6.75
N HIS A 27 13.08 -6.18 6.62
CA HIS A 27 14.01 -6.16 5.50
C HIS A 27 13.29 -6.25 4.14
N TYR A 28 12.32 -7.18 4.02
CA TYR A 28 11.51 -7.30 2.81
C TYR A 28 10.71 -6.02 2.52
N LEU A 29 10.03 -5.47 3.53
CA LEU A 29 9.26 -4.23 3.36
C LEU A 29 10.15 -3.05 2.96
N MET A 30 11.30 -2.85 3.61
CA MET A 30 12.21 -1.75 3.26
C MET A 30 12.76 -1.93 1.85
N GLY A 31 13.10 -3.16 1.43
CA GLY A 31 13.48 -3.44 0.05
C GLY A 31 12.37 -3.09 -0.96
N ALA A 32 11.11 -3.39 -0.64
CA ALA A 32 9.98 -3.03 -1.49
C ALA A 32 9.76 -1.51 -1.59
N LEU A 33 9.92 -0.80 -0.47
CA LEU A 33 9.79 0.66 -0.45
C LEU A 33 10.95 1.35 -1.18
N SER A 34 12.17 0.80 -1.09
CA SER A 34 13.32 1.26 -1.87
C SER A 34 13.12 1.07 -3.37
N ASP A 35 12.63 -0.10 -3.79
CA ASP A 35 12.31 -0.36 -5.21
C ASP A 35 11.23 0.60 -5.73
N LEU A 36 10.23 0.95 -4.91
CA LEU A 36 9.23 1.96 -5.25
C LEU A 36 9.84 3.38 -5.34
N ASP A 37 10.71 3.77 -4.41
CA ASP A 37 11.40 5.07 -4.46
C ASP A 37 12.25 5.20 -5.73
N ASP A 38 13.03 4.16 -6.07
CA ASP A 38 13.86 4.13 -7.27
C ASP A 38 13.02 4.30 -8.55
N GLN A 39 11.90 3.58 -8.66
CA GLN A 39 10.99 3.71 -9.79
C GLN A 39 10.36 5.09 -9.89
N LEU A 40 9.95 5.71 -8.77
CA LEU A 40 9.43 7.07 -8.77
C LEU A 40 10.51 8.10 -9.18
N ARG A 41 11.77 7.88 -8.80
CA ARG A 41 12.90 8.73 -9.18
C ARG A 41 13.22 8.68 -10.66
N GLU A 42 13.05 7.53 -11.31
CA GLU A 42 13.17 7.39 -12.77
C GLU A 42 12.18 8.32 -13.52
N HIS A 43 11.07 8.70 -12.87
CA HIS A 43 10.07 9.63 -13.40
C HIS A 43 10.17 11.07 -12.84
N GLY A 44 11.23 11.42 -12.11
CA GLY A 44 11.41 12.76 -11.56
C GLY A 44 10.61 13.04 -10.28
N SER A 45 10.16 11.98 -9.60
CA SER A 45 9.48 12.03 -8.30
C SER A 45 10.31 11.31 -7.21
N GLN A 46 9.69 11.03 -6.07
CA GLN A 46 10.24 10.20 -5.00
C GLN A 46 9.14 9.71 -4.05
N LEU A 47 9.47 8.70 -3.25
CA LEU A 47 8.64 8.21 -2.17
C LEU A 47 8.81 9.07 -0.90
N PHE A 48 7.71 9.64 -0.39
CA PHE A 48 7.73 10.45 0.84
C PHE A 48 7.37 9.62 2.08
N MET A 49 8.40 9.18 2.81
CA MET A 49 8.24 8.39 4.04
C MET A 49 8.05 9.31 5.26
N CYS A 50 6.91 9.25 5.93
CA CYS A 50 6.57 10.15 7.05
C CYS A 50 6.37 9.40 8.37
N LYS A 51 6.77 10.01 9.50
CA LYS A 51 6.54 9.43 10.84
C LYS A 51 5.35 10.09 11.53
N GLY A 52 4.28 9.36 11.79
CA GLY A 52 3.13 9.92 12.51
C GLY A 52 1.86 9.09 12.42
N SER A 53 0.74 9.73 12.79
CA SER A 53 -0.62 9.27 12.49
C SER A 53 -0.98 9.72 11.06
N PRO A 54 -1.74 8.94 10.26
CA PRO A 54 -2.11 9.36 8.92
C PRO A 54 -2.94 10.65 8.96
N VAL A 55 -3.89 10.73 9.90
CA VAL A 55 -4.76 11.90 10.10
C VAL A 55 -3.94 13.17 10.32
N ASP A 56 -2.92 13.12 11.18
CA ASP A 56 -2.08 14.29 11.50
C ASP A 56 -1.27 14.74 10.28
N VAL A 57 -0.69 13.78 9.54
CA VAL A 57 0.12 14.06 8.36
C VAL A 57 -0.74 14.64 7.24
N PHE A 58 -1.86 14.01 6.89
CA PHE A 58 -2.76 14.49 5.84
C PHE A 58 -3.40 15.83 6.19
N THR A 59 -3.78 16.05 7.45
CA THR A 59 -4.29 17.36 7.89
C THR A 59 -3.24 18.45 7.70
N THR A 60 -1.98 18.15 8.01
CA THR A 60 -0.86 19.10 7.80
C THR A 60 -0.65 19.36 6.31
N LEU A 61 -0.61 18.32 5.49
CA LEU A 61 -0.44 18.46 4.04
C LEU A 61 -1.60 19.24 3.40
N HIS A 62 -2.83 19.01 3.83
CA HIS A 62 -3.97 19.80 3.36
C HIS A 62 -3.83 21.28 3.73
N LYS A 63 -3.49 21.59 4.98
CA LYS A 63 -3.36 22.97 5.46
C LYS A 63 -2.20 23.73 4.82
N GLU A 64 -1.06 23.07 4.65
CA GLU A 64 0.19 23.71 4.23
C GLU A 64 0.38 23.66 2.70
N MET A 65 -0.11 22.61 2.04
CA MET A 65 0.11 22.36 0.60
C MET A 65 -1.18 22.37 -0.23
N GLY A 66 -2.36 22.49 0.40
CA GLY A 66 -3.64 22.52 -0.31
C GLY A 66 -4.00 21.19 -0.97
N VAL A 67 -3.62 20.05 -0.37
CA VAL A 67 -3.99 18.72 -0.89
C VAL A 67 -5.51 18.58 -0.93
N THR A 68 -6.07 18.43 -2.12
CA THR A 68 -7.53 18.30 -2.35
C THR A 68 -7.97 16.88 -2.65
N HIS A 69 -7.03 15.98 -2.95
CA HIS A 69 -7.31 14.61 -3.35
C HIS A 69 -6.41 13.63 -2.59
N LEU A 70 -6.99 12.52 -2.15
CA LEU A 70 -6.28 11.40 -1.53
C LEU A 70 -6.73 10.09 -2.16
N SER A 71 -5.78 9.31 -2.68
CA SER A 71 -6.04 7.99 -3.25
C SER A 71 -5.27 6.91 -2.51
N PHE A 72 -5.91 5.77 -2.25
CA PHE A 72 -5.26 4.58 -1.69
C PHE A 72 -6.03 3.32 -2.08
N GLU A 73 -5.34 2.19 -1.98
CA GLU A 73 -5.95 0.87 -2.12
C GLU A 73 -6.80 0.55 -0.88
N GLN A 74 -8.00 0.04 -1.08
CA GLN A 74 -8.87 -0.39 -0.01
C GLN A 74 -8.32 -1.65 0.67
N ASP A 75 -8.22 -1.59 1.99
CA ASP A 75 -7.83 -2.72 2.83
C ASP A 75 -9.08 -3.37 3.42
N CYS A 76 -9.28 -4.67 3.16
CA CYS A 76 -10.43 -5.41 3.67
C CYS A 76 -10.18 -6.04 5.06
N GLU A 77 -8.97 -5.93 5.63
CA GLU A 77 -8.70 -6.51 6.95
C GLU A 77 -9.29 -5.65 8.08
N ALA A 78 -10.11 -6.26 8.93
CA ALA A 78 -10.83 -5.58 10.01
C ALA A 78 -9.93 -4.81 10.99
N ILE A 79 -8.66 -5.21 11.15
CA ILE A 79 -7.72 -4.54 12.05
C ILE A 79 -7.36 -3.12 11.59
N TRP A 80 -7.54 -2.82 10.29
CA TRP A 80 -7.22 -1.52 9.70
C TRP A 80 -8.44 -0.62 9.52
N ASN A 81 -9.67 -1.16 9.62
CA ASN A 81 -10.91 -0.38 9.48
C ASN A 81 -10.89 0.92 10.29
N ARG A 82 -10.49 0.86 11.56
CA ARG A 82 -10.42 2.05 12.42
C ARG A 82 -9.49 3.13 11.85
N ARG A 83 -8.32 2.75 11.32
CA ARG A 83 -7.36 3.67 10.71
C ARG A 83 -8.00 4.37 9.52
N ASP A 84 -8.64 3.58 8.66
CA ASP A 84 -9.19 4.07 7.41
C ASP A 84 -10.44 4.92 7.68
N ASP A 85 -11.34 4.50 8.57
CA ASP A 85 -12.49 5.27 9.04
C ASP A 85 -12.09 6.66 9.57
N GLU A 86 -11.01 6.73 10.37
CA GLU A 86 -10.46 7.99 10.88
C GLU A 86 -9.97 8.90 9.73
N VAL A 87 -9.36 8.32 8.68
CA VAL A 87 -8.93 9.05 7.46
C VAL A 87 -10.13 9.48 6.61
N ARG A 88 -11.14 8.62 6.39
CA ARG A 88 -12.36 8.97 5.64
C ARG A 88 -13.09 10.14 6.29
N LYS A 89 -13.24 10.07 7.62
CA LYS A 89 -13.86 11.14 8.40
C LYS A 89 -13.08 12.45 8.25
N MET A 90 -11.76 12.41 8.39
CA MET A 90 -10.90 13.58 8.20
C MET A 90 -11.04 14.18 6.79
N CYS A 91 -11.06 13.34 5.74
CA CYS A 91 -11.24 13.83 4.37
C CYS A 91 -12.60 14.50 4.18
N SER A 92 -13.67 13.90 4.73
CA SER A 92 -15.02 14.49 4.69
C SER A 92 -15.09 15.84 5.42
N GLU A 93 -14.40 15.99 6.56
CA GLU A 93 -14.39 17.23 7.34
C GLU A 93 -13.59 18.35 6.65
N LEU A 94 -12.50 18.00 5.95
CA LEU A 94 -11.63 18.94 5.26
C LEU A 94 -12.02 19.19 3.79
N GLY A 95 -13.06 18.52 3.28
CA GLY A 95 -13.47 18.62 1.87
C GLY A 95 -12.44 18.03 0.90
N ILE A 96 -11.66 17.06 1.34
CA ILE A 96 -10.70 16.32 0.50
C ILE A 96 -11.46 15.22 -0.24
N THR A 97 -11.32 15.18 -1.56
CA THR A 97 -11.89 14.13 -2.40
C THR A 97 -11.08 12.85 -2.23
N MET A 98 -11.73 11.79 -1.77
CA MET A 98 -11.08 10.51 -1.52
C MET A 98 -11.41 9.50 -2.63
N MET A 99 -10.40 8.77 -3.07
CA MET A 99 -10.49 7.76 -4.13
C MET A 99 -9.95 6.43 -3.61
N GLU A 100 -10.87 5.55 -3.19
CA GLU A 100 -10.56 4.18 -2.81
C GLU A 100 -10.79 3.23 -4.00
N ARG A 101 -9.89 2.26 -4.17
CA ARG A 101 -9.97 1.21 -5.21
C ARG A 101 -9.56 -0.14 -4.63
N ILE A 102 -10.23 -1.19 -5.08
CA ILE A 102 -9.89 -2.58 -4.74
C ILE A 102 -8.92 -3.10 -5.80
N ALA A 103 -7.70 -3.43 -5.38
CA ALA A 103 -6.70 -4.07 -6.23
C ALA A 103 -5.92 -5.19 -5.51
N HIS A 104 -6.11 -5.35 -4.19
CA HIS A 104 -5.41 -6.35 -3.37
C HIS A 104 -5.96 -7.76 -3.57
N THR A 105 -7.28 -7.85 -3.81
CA THR A 105 -8.01 -9.09 -4.00
C THR A 105 -8.57 -9.17 -5.43
N LEU A 106 -8.73 -10.39 -5.95
CA LEU A 106 -9.29 -10.62 -7.29
C LEU A 106 -10.75 -10.14 -7.41
N TRP A 107 -11.54 -10.31 -6.35
CA TRP A 107 -12.91 -9.82 -6.22
C TRP A 107 -13.01 -8.99 -4.93
N ASP A 108 -13.99 -8.09 -4.87
CA ASP A 108 -14.36 -7.46 -3.60
C ASP A 108 -14.92 -8.54 -2.65
N PRO A 109 -14.35 -8.73 -1.45
CA PRO A 109 -14.91 -9.65 -0.46
C PRO A 109 -16.37 -9.35 -0.11
N PHE A 110 -16.81 -8.09 -0.17
CA PHE A 110 -18.19 -7.71 0.08
C PHE A 110 -19.13 -8.13 -1.05
N GLU A 111 -18.70 -8.09 -2.31
CA GLU A 111 -19.47 -8.63 -3.44
C GLU A 111 -19.62 -10.15 -3.33
N ILE A 112 -18.57 -10.86 -2.89
CA ILE A 112 -18.63 -12.30 -2.62
C ILE A 112 -19.65 -12.61 -1.51
N ILE A 113 -19.66 -11.82 -0.44
CA ILE A 113 -20.60 -11.98 0.69
C ILE A 113 -22.04 -11.70 0.23
N GLU A 114 -22.26 -10.64 -0.54
CA GLU A 114 -23.58 -10.28 -1.07
C GLU A 114 -24.13 -11.36 -2.00
N ALA A 115 -23.32 -11.83 -2.94
CA ALA A 115 -23.67 -12.91 -3.87
C ALA A 115 -24.00 -14.24 -3.15
N ASN A 116 -23.42 -14.46 -1.97
CA ASN A 116 -23.71 -15.60 -1.11
C ASN A 116 -24.86 -15.36 -0.11
N GLY A 117 -25.75 -14.39 -0.39
CA GLY A 117 -26.93 -14.13 0.44
C GLY A 117 -26.62 -13.37 1.73
N GLY A 118 -25.57 -12.56 1.73
CA GLY A 118 -25.18 -11.70 2.85
C GLY A 118 -24.37 -12.40 3.95
N GLN A 119 -23.81 -13.58 3.67
CA GLN A 119 -22.93 -14.31 4.60
C GLN A 119 -21.64 -14.74 3.88
N PRO A 120 -20.48 -14.74 4.55
CA PRO A 120 -19.25 -15.22 3.94
C PRO A 120 -19.32 -16.72 3.65
N PRO A 121 -18.84 -17.18 2.48
CA PRO A 121 -18.67 -18.62 2.22
C PRO A 121 -17.78 -19.26 3.28
N THR A 122 -18.28 -20.31 3.94
CA THR A 122 -17.54 -21.02 5.01
C THR A 122 -16.81 -22.27 4.51
N THR A 123 -16.99 -22.63 3.24
CA THR A 123 -16.26 -23.71 2.57
C THR A 123 -15.63 -23.19 1.28
N TYR A 124 -14.49 -23.79 0.91
CA TYR A 124 -13.80 -23.42 -0.33
C TYR A 124 -14.64 -23.73 -1.58
N GLU A 125 -15.38 -24.85 -1.58
CA GLU A 125 -16.27 -25.21 -2.69
C GLU A 125 -17.37 -24.16 -2.91
N MET A 126 -18.00 -23.69 -1.83
CA MET A 126 -18.99 -22.60 -1.92
C MET A 126 -18.35 -21.33 -2.45
N PHE A 127 -17.16 -20.96 -1.96
CA PHE A 127 -16.43 -19.80 -2.48
C PHE A 127 -16.19 -19.89 -3.99
N VAL A 128 -15.75 -21.05 -4.50
CA VAL A 128 -15.53 -21.27 -5.94
C VAL A 128 -16.84 -21.13 -6.73
N GLN A 129 -17.95 -21.68 -6.22
CA GLN A 129 -19.26 -21.56 -6.88
C GLN A 129 -19.73 -20.10 -6.95
N VAL A 130 -19.63 -19.36 -5.84
CA VAL A 130 -20.04 -17.95 -5.77
C VAL A 130 -19.16 -17.06 -6.65
N ALA A 131 -17.83 -17.20 -6.55
CA ALA A 131 -16.90 -16.46 -7.40
C ALA A 131 -17.11 -16.79 -8.90
N GLY A 132 -17.36 -18.06 -9.22
CA GLY A 132 -17.70 -18.48 -10.59
C GLY A 132 -18.99 -17.87 -11.12
N ALA A 133 -19.99 -17.64 -10.25
CA ALA A 133 -21.23 -16.96 -10.62
C ALA A 133 -21.05 -15.45 -10.84
N LEU A 134 -20.13 -14.80 -10.12
CA LEU A 134 -19.73 -13.40 -10.37
C LEU A 134 -18.94 -13.24 -11.67
N GLY A 135 -18.24 -14.29 -12.09
CA GLY A 135 -17.46 -14.31 -13.33
C GLY A 135 -15.98 -13.98 -13.10
N LEU A 136 -15.30 -13.63 -14.19
CA LEU A 136 -13.86 -13.35 -14.15
C LEU A 136 -13.57 -12.08 -13.34
N PRO A 137 -12.45 -12.04 -12.60
CA PRO A 137 -12.03 -10.84 -11.89
C PRO A 137 -11.66 -9.72 -12.88
N HIS A 138 -11.57 -8.51 -12.36
CA HIS A 138 -11.11 -7.36 -13.14
C HIS A 138 -9.71 -7.60 -13.71
N GLN A 139 -9.50 -7.14 -14.95
CA GLN A 139 -8.17 -7.16 -15.54
C GLN A 139 -7.26 -6.13 -14.84
N PRO A 140 -5.93 -6.36 -14.80
CA PRO A 140 -4.99 -5.38 -14.28
C PRO A 140 -5.16 -4.02 -14.96
N SER A 141 -5.04 -2.95 -14.18
CA SER A 141 -5.02 -1.60 -14.74
C SER A 141 -3.77 -1.41 -15.60
N PRO A 142 -3.83 -0.54 -16.63
CA PRO A 142 -2.65 -0.19 -17.41
C PRO A 142 -1.59 0.48 -16.54
N ASP A 143 -0.34 0.46 -17.01
CA ASP A 143 0.77 1.17 -16.38
C ASP A 143 0.42 2.66 -16.21
N PRO A 144 0.89 3.32 -15.13
CA PRO A 144 0.65 4.74 -14.93
C PRO A 144 1.21 5.58 -16.09
N ASP A 145 0.40 6.51 -16.59
CA ASP A 145 0.85 7.51 -17.57
C ASP A 145 1.40 8.74 -16.84
N TRP A 146 2.69 9.01 -17.03
CA TRP A 146 3.41 10.09 -16.38
C TRP A 146 3.52 11.36 -17.25
N GLN A 147 3.07 11.34 -18.51
CA GLN A 147 3.30 12.43 -19.47
C GLN A 147 2.79 13.80 -18.99
N ASP A 148 1.63 13.84 -18.35
CA ASP A 148 0.99 15.07 -17.88
C ASP A 148 1.10 15.25 -16.35
N VAL A 149 2.03 14.54 -15.71
CA VAL A 149 2.22 14.61 -14.26
C VAL A 149 3.31 15.62 -13.91
N THR A 150 2.90 16.71 -13.25
CA THR A 150 3.85 17.63 -12.59
C THR A 150 3.98 17.27 -11.12
N PHE A 151 5.16 16.78 -10.75
CA PHE A 151 5.53 16.55 -9.36
C PHE A 151 5.84 17.90 -8.69
N GLY A 152 5.24 18.12 -7.51
CA GLY A 152 5.54 19.30 -6.71
C GLY A 152 6.70 19.05 -5.76
N GLU A 153 7.32 20.13 -5.31
CA GLU A 153 8.33 20.09 -4.26
C GLU A 153 7.67 20.18 -2.88
N LEU A 154 8.27 19.53 -1.89
CA LEU A 154 7.84 19.62 -0.50
C LEU A 154 8.79 20.58 0.24
N PRO A 155 8.31 21.74 0.72
CA PRO A 155 9.15 22.67 1.47
C PRO A 155 9.68 22.04 2.77
N ASP A 156 10.92 22.40 3.14
CA ASP A 156 11.59 21.86 4.34
C ASP A 156 10.77 22.07 5.62
N GLU A 157 10.08 23.20 5.74
CA GLU A 157 9.22 23.49 6.88
C GLU A 157 8.07 22.48 7.00
N VAL A 158 7.46 22.12 5.87
CA VAL A 158 6.38 21.12 5.81
C VAL A 158 6.95 19.72 6.06
N ALA A 159 8.11 19.41 5.47
CA ALA A 159 8.83 18.16 5.69
C ALA A 159 9.13 17.91 7.17
N GLN A 160 9.55 18.95 7.91
CA GLN A 160 9.76 18.88 9.35
C GLN A 160 8.45 18.65 10.13
N LYS A 161 7.36 19.36 9.78
CA LYS A 161 6.05 19.20 10.43
C LYS A 161 5.51 17.78 10.30
N ILE A 162 5.68 17.14 9.13
CA ILE A 162 5.24 15.76 8.87
C ILE A 162 6.28 14.70 9.27
N LYS A 163 7.43 15.12 9.83
CA LYS A 163 8.53 14.25 10.24
C LYS A 163 8.97 13.33 9.10
N LEU A 164 9.21 13.94 7.94
CA LEU A 164 9.70 13.25 6.76
C LEU A 164 11.05 12.56 7.07
N CYS A 165 11.19 11.32 6.64
CA CYS A 165 12.45 10.61 6.61
C CYS A 165 13.26 11.07 5.39
N PRO A 166 14.58 11.31 5.52
CA PRO A 166 15.40 11.74 4.40
C PRO A 166 15.49 10.70 3.27
N GLN A 167 15.32 9.42 3.62
CA GLN A 167 15.35 8.28 2.72
C GLN A 167 14.53 7.12 3.32
N VAL A 168 14.36 6.04 2.56
CA VAL A 168 13.80 4.79 3.08
C VAL A 168 14.75 4.26 4.17
N PRO A 169 14.27 4.12 5.42
CA PRO A 169 15.14 3.73 6.52
C PRO A 169 15.48 2.23 6.47
N SER A 170 16.65 1.85 6.98
CA SER A 170 16.99 0.45 7.15
C SER A 170 16.21 -0.18 8.33
N PRO A 171 16.02 -1.51 8.37
CA PRO A 171 15.43 -2.18 9.53
C PRO A 171 16.16 -1.84 10.84
N GLU A 172 17.48 -1.73 10.81
CA GLU A 172 18.32 -1.39 11.97
C GLU A 172 18.05 0.03 12.47
N GLU A 173 17.93 1.00 11.56
CA GLU A 173 17.58 2.39 11.89
C GLU A 173 16.19 2.50 12.55
N GLN A 174 15.32 1.54 12.29
CA GLN A 174 14.01 1.45 12.89
C GLN A 174 13.96 0.60 14.18
N GLY A 175 15.10 -0.01 14.56
CA GLY A 175 15.29 -0.74 15.82
C GLY A 175 15.19 -2.26 15.72
N TRP A 176 15.17 -2.84 14.52
CA TRP A 176 15.23 -4.29 14.34
C TRP A 176 16.67 -4.75 14.17
N THR A 177 17.10 -5.64 15.07
CA THR A 177 18.43 -6.24 15.01
C THR A 177 18.37 -7.61 14.35
N ARG A 178 19.37 -7.90 13.53
CA ARG A 178 19.58 -9.22 12.95
C ARG A 178 20.17 -10.15 14.01
N ASN A 179 19.49 -11.27 14.27
CA ASN A 179 19.84 -12.32 15.22
C ASN A 179 20.05 -13.67 14.49
N GLY A 180 20.87 -13.66 13.44
CA GLY A 180 21.19 -14.85 12.65
C GLY A 180 20.23 -15.14 11.49
N GLU A 181 19.23 -14.30 11.26
CA GLU A 181 18.38 -14.42 10.07
C GLU A 181 19.20 -14.23 8.79
N CYS A 182 18.83 -14.91 7.71
CA CYS A 182 19.38 -14.70 6.38
C CYS A 182 18.20 -14.40 5.43
N PRO A 183 17.95 -13.12 5.09
CA PRO A 183 16.87 -12.78 4.18
C PRO A 183 17.14 -13.40 2.80
N VAL A 184 16.34 -14.41 2.43
CA VAL A 184 16.47 -15.09 1.13
C VAL A 184 15.70 -14.35 0.04
N TYR A 185 14.60 -13.70 0.40
CA TYR A 185 13.74 -12.97 -0.52
C TYR A 185 14.00 -11.47 -0.40
N SER A 186 14.24 -10.82 -1.53
CA SER A 186 14.22 -9.36 -1.67
C SER A 186 12.80 -8.87 -1.90
N GLY A 187 12.43 -7.77 -1.25
CA GLY A 187 11.19 -7.07 -1.57
C GLY A 187 11.33 -6.21 -2.82
N GLY A 188 10.20 -5.86 -3.43
CA GLY A 188 10.15 -5.00 -4.61
C GLY A 188 9.27 -5.57 -5.70
N GLU A 189 8.64 -4.68 -6.46
CA GLU A 189 7.86 -4.99 -7.64
C GLU A 189 8.76 -5.59 -8.74
N LYS A 190 9.96 -5.02 -8.98
CA LYS A 190 10.89 -5.55 -9.98
C LYS A 190 11.23 -7.02 -9.71
N ALA A 191 11.47 -7.38 -8.45
CA ALA A 191 11.72 -8.76 -8.03
C ALA A 191 10.46 -9.64 -8.17
N ALA A 192 9.29 -9.14 -7.77
CA ALA A 192 8.03 -9.85 -7.91
C ALA A 192 7.70 -10.17 -9.37
N LEU A 193 7.86 -9.20 -10.29
CA LEU A 193 7.66 -9.39 -11.72
C LEU A 193 8.67 -10.38 -12.33
N ALA A 194 9.92 -10.36 -11.89
CA ALA A 194 10.92 -11.34 -12.32
C ALA A 194 10.50 -12.77 -11.94
N HIS A 195 10.10 -12.98 -10.68
CA HIS A 195 9.61 -14.28 -10.21
C HIS A 195 8.31 -14.72 -10.92
N LEU A 196 7.39 -13.79 -11.20
CA LEU A 196 6.20 -14.09 -11.97
C LEU A 196 6.56 -14.57 -13.38
N ARG A 197 7.47 -13.89 -14.07
CA ARG A 197 7.94 -14.30 -15.41
C ARG A 197 8.58 -15.69 -15.39
N GLU A 198 9.44 -15.94 -14.41
CA GLU A 198 10.05 -17.27 -14.19
C GLU A 198 8.96 -18.34 -14.00
N ARG A 199 7.94 -18.04 -13.19
CA ARG A 199 6.85 -18.98 -12.93
C ARG A 199 6.03 -19.25 -14.18
N LEU A 200 5.70 -18.23 -14.97
CA LEU A 200 4.92 -18.38 -16.20
C LEU A 200 5.64 -19.26 -17.23
N ILE A 201 6.98 -19.22 -17.29
CA ILE A 201 7.76 -20.12 -18.15
C ILE A 201 7.60 -21.59 -17.70
N VAL A 202 7.50 -21.84 -16.40
CA VAL A 202 7.25 -23.20 -15.88
C VAL A 202 5.84 -23.67 -16.22
N GLU A 203 4.83 -22.81 -16.03
CA GLU A 203 3.44 -23.12 -16.36
C GLU A 203 3.26 -23.44 -17.85
N ASP A 204 3.80 -22.61 -18.74
CA ASP A 204 3.72 -22.82 -20.19
C ASP A 204 4.35 -24.15 -20.62
N LYS A 205 5.38 -24.63 -19.92
CA LYS A 205 6.00 -25.94 -20.19
C LYS A 205 5.23 -27.12 -19.61
N ALA A 206 4.52 -26.92 -18.49
CA ALA A 206 3.83 -28.00 -17.78
C ALA A 206 2.48 -28.36 -18.42
N PHE A 207 1.83 -27.41 -19.08
CA PHE A 207 0.48 -27.55 -19.65
C PHE A 207 0.45 -27.47 -21.19
N ARG A 208 1.60 -27.63 -21.85
CA ARG A 208 1.72 -27.95 -23.28
C ARG A 208 1.93 -29.45 -23.47
#